data_AF-A0AA43L730-F1
#
_entry.id   AF-A0AA43L730-F1
#
_cell.length_a   1.000
_cell.length_b   1.000
_cell.length_c   1.000
_cell.angle_alpha   90.00
_cell.angle_beta   90.00
_cell.angle_gamma   90.00
#
_symmetry.space_group_name_H-M   'P 1'
#
loop_
_entity.id
_entity.type
_entity.pdbx_description
1 polymer ?
#
loop_
_entity_poly.entity_id
_entity_poly.type
_entity_poly.pdbx_seq_one_letter_code
_entity_poly.pdbx_strand_id
1 'polypeptide(L)'
;MKDRLFEFYKSNAAYSVLIYPYMKKFRGWYKTTLCFFVAIFLSTIISFITFSILHDFYFWWTIISVSALLIIMIVMTYMVKRFDLEAAKVLNRRYSLRCDPKKWGSLAMDVQVHLITEYIIENGLYSKWKLEKLVEELKNDNNKGKIPPLVAPSLIIAFLIPNLTQLLNRIYGIYYSNNSASTVASIKDVSATTTTSIDISKDIGVFVTITVATVILVYSISGINRMKDEIKEMFTNRDAMKRNGLIDVLNNILYQLNDKSDIK
;
A
#
# COMPACT_ATOMS: atom_id res chain seq x y z
N MET A 1 -17.23 -28.93 6.16
CA MET A 1 -18.33 -27.94 6.07
C MET A 1 -17.78 -26.53 5.87
N LYS A 2 -16.82 -26.08 6.70
CA LYS A 2 -16.10 -24.81 6.49
C LYS A 2 -15.54 -24.64 5.07
N ASP A 3 -14.98 -25.72 4.49
CA ASP A 3 -14.37 -25.66 3.16
C ASP A 3 -15.41 -25.49 2.05
N ARG A 4 -16.60 -26.09 2.19
CA ARG A 4 -17.72 -25.92 1.24
C ARG A 4 -18.29 -24.51 1.30
N LEU A 5 -18.45 -23.95 2.52
CA LEU A 5 -18.86 -22.55 2.70
C LEU A 5 -17.82 -21.59 2.12
N PHE A 6 -16.53 -21.87 2.34
CA PHE A 6 -15.45 -21.08 1.78
C PHE A 6 -15.38 -21.17 0.25
N GLU A 7 -15.59 -22.36 -0.31
CA GLU A 7 -15.67 -22.58 -1.75
C GLU A 7 -16.85 -21.83 -2.37
N PHE A 8 -18.04 -21.91 -1.74
CA PHE A 8 -19.22 -21.15 -2.17
C PHE A 8 -18.97 -19.63 -2.11
N TYR A 9 -18.40 -19.14 -1.00
CA TYR A 9 -18.03 -17.73 -0.87
C TYR A 9 -17.10 -17.31 -2.01
N LYS A 10 -16.06 -18.08 -2.25
CA LYS A 10 -15.07 -17.81 -3.30
C LYS A 10 -15.67 -17.87 -4.71
N SER A 11 -16.63 -18.75 -4.97
CA SER A 11 -17.21 -18.93 -6.31
C SER A 11 -18.36 -17.98 -6.61
N ASN A 12 -19.08 -17.51 -5.60
CA ASN A 12 -20.36 -16.80 -5.80
C ASN A 12 -20.45 -15.45 -5.09
N ALA A 13 -19.87 -15.30 -3.89
CA ALA A 13 -20.04 -14.09 -3.07
C ALA A 13 -18.81 -13.18 -3.05
N ALA A 14 -17.61 -13.65 -3.34
CA ALA A 14 -16.40 -12.83 -3.21
C ALA A 14 -16.42 -11.60 -4.14
N TYR A 15 -15.81 -10.48 -3.71
CA TYR A 15 -15.74 -9.25 -4.53
C TYR A 15 -15.11 -9.49 -5.91
N SER A 16 -14.14 -10.41 -5.98
CA SER A 16 -13.50 -10.86 -7.23
C SER A 16 -14.43 -11.57 -8.21
N VAL A 17 -15.57 -12.07 -7.75
CA VAL A 17 -16.60 -12.69 -8.59
C VAL A 17 -17.72 -11.72 -8.88
N LEU A 18 -18.15 -10.95 -7.86
CA LEU A 18 -19.27 -10.02 -8.02
C LEU A 18 -18.94 -8.87 -8.99
N ILE A 19 -17.70 -8.36 -8.96
CA ILE A 19 -17.35 -7.09 -9.61
C ILE A 19 -16.38 -7.31 -10.79
N TYR A 20 -15.28 -8.01 -10.54
CA TYR A 20 -14.16 -8.11 -11.49
C TYR A 20 -14.46 -8.76 -12.84
N PRO A 21 -15.32 -9.78 -12.98
CA PRO A 21 -15.63 -10.39 -14.28
C PRO A 21 -16.26 -9.40 -15.26
N TYR A 22 -16.90 -8.35 -14.73
CA TYR A 22 -17.57 -7.30 -15.49
C TYR A 22 -16.65 -6.13 -15.84
N MET A 23 -15.41 -6.13 -15.38
CA MET A 23 -14.42 -5.05 -15.56
C MET A 23 -13.23 -5.45 -16.46
N LYS A 24 -13.48 -6.22 -17.52
CA LYS A 24 -12.40 -6.77 -18.37
C LYS A 24 -11.44 -5.71 -18.92
N LYS A 25 -11.98 -4.58 -19.43
CA LYS A 25 -11.18 -3.49 -20.00
C LYS A 25 -10.32 -2.78 -18.95
N PHE A 26 -10.92 -2.48 -17.79
CA PHE A 26 -10.21 -1.84 -16.69
C PHE A 26 -9.05 -2.70 -16.18
N ARG A 27 -9.26 -4.02 -16.06
CA ARG A 27 -8.23 -4.96 -15.62
C ARG A 27 -6.99 -4.94 -16.51
N GLY A 28 -7.17 -4.97 -17.84
CA GLY A 28 -6.06 -4.94 -18.79
C GLY A 28 -5.26 -3.63 -18.71
N TRP A 29 -5.98 -2.50 -18.64
CA TRP A 29 -5.38 -1.18 -18.45
C TRP A 29 -4.62 -1.08 -17.12
N TYR A 30 -5.24 -1.47 -16.00
CA TYR A 30 -4.62 -1.43 -14.68
C TYR A 30 -3.34 -2.27 -14.62
N LYS A 31 -3.36 -3.50 -15.15
CA LYS A 31 -2.17 -4.37 -15.21
C LYS A 31 -1.05 -3.70 -16.01
N THR A 32 -1.38 -3.08 -17.13
CA THR A 32 -0.40 -2.41 -17.99
C THR A 32 0.21 -1.20 -17.29
N THR A 33 -0.61 -0.35 -16.67
CA THR A 33 -0.15 0.80 -15.87
C THR A 33 0.74 0.35 -14.71
N LEU A 34 0.42 -0.78 -14.08
CA LEU A 34 1.22 -1.36 -13.00
C LEU A 34 2.60 -1.82 -13.47
N CYS A 35 2.68 -2.48 -14.62
CA CYS A 35 3.96 -2.84 -15.22
C CYS A 35 4.80 -1.60 -15.53
N PHE A 36 4.19 -0.54 -16.07
CA PHE A 36 4.88 0.73 -16.32
C PHE A 36 5.36 1.40 -15.02
N PHE A 37 4.56 1.36 -13.96
CA PHE A 37 4.95 1.89 -12.66
C PHE A 37 6.21 1.21 -12.12
N VAL A 38 6.24 -0.14 -12.13
CA VAL A 38 7.41 -0.90 -11.68
C VAL A 38 8.64 -0.59 -12.54
N ALA A 39 8.47 -0.52 -13.86
CA ALA A 39 9.56 -0.19 -14.77
C ALA A 39 10.13 1.22 -14.53
N ILE A 40 9.26 2.23 -14.39
CA ILE A 40 9.67 3.62 -14.10
C ILE A 40 10.35 3.68 -12.73
N PHE A 41 9.79 3.02 -11.72
CA PHE A 41 10.37 2.98 -10.38
C PHE A 41 11.79 2.40 -10.37
N LEU A 42 12.00 1.27 -11.04
CA LEU A 42 13.34 0.68 -11.21
C LEU A 42 14.28 1.60 -11.99
N SER A 43 13.78 2.23 -13.06
CA SER A 43 14.55 3.21 -13.83
C SER A 43 15.00 4.40 -12.97
N THR A 44 14.14 4.89 -12.08
CA THR A 44 14.48 5.99 -11.16
C THR A 44 15.55 5.57 -10.16
N ILE A 45 15.48 4.34 -9.63
CA ILE A 45 16.52 3.81 -8.72
C ILE A 45 17.87 3.71 -9.45
N ILE A 46 17.88 3.14 -10.65
CA ILE A 46 19.12 3.01 -11.45
C ILE A 46 19.70 4.39 -11.76
N SER A 47 18.84 5.31 -12.22
CA SER A 47 19.21 6.70 -12.49
C SER A 47 19.88 7.37 -11.29
N PHE A 48 19.30 7.17 -10.11
CA PHE A 48 19.83 7.70 -8.86
C PHE A 48 21.23 7.16 -8.53
N ILE A 49 21.43 5.85 -8.61
CA ILE A 49 22.73 5.21 -8.35
C ILE A 49 23.77 5.71 -9.36
N THR A 50 23.42 5.79 -10.65
CA THR A 50 24.33 6.26 -11.69
C THR A 50 24.69 7.74 -11.55
N PHE A 51 23.74 8.57 -11.09
CA PHE A 51 23.99 9.97 -10.81
C PHE A 51 25.01 10.16 -9.67
N SER A 52 24.92 9.35 -8.61
CA SER A 52 25.88 9.39 -7.51
C SER A 52 27.31 8.99 -7.90
N ILE A 53 27.48 8.23 -8.99
CA ILE A 53 28.80 7.73 -9.43
C ILE A 53 29.39 8.60 -10.56
N LEU A 54 28.57 9.01 -11.53
CA LEU A 54 29.03 9.61 -12.79
C LEU A 54 28.65 11.10 -12.96
N HIS A 55 28.05 11.71 -11.93
CA HIS A 55 27.68 13.13 -11.71
C HIS A 55 27.16 13.97 -12.89
N ASP A 56 27.86 14.07 -14.02
CA ASP A 56 27.56 15.04 -15.09
C ASP A 56 26.61 14.51 -16.17
N PHE A 57 26.67 13.22 -16.52
CA PHE A 57 25.87 12.70 -17.65
C PHE A 57 24.42 12.35 -17.27
N TYR A 58 24.19 11.95 -16.03
CA TYR A 58 22.90 11.39 -15.59
C TYR A 58 21.98 12.40 -14.89
N PHE A 59 22.40 13.64 -14.71
CA PHE A 59 21.58 14.67 -14.05
C PHE A 59 20.23 14.86 -14.76
N TRP A 60 20.23 15.03 -16.08
CA TRP A 60 19.01 15.18 -16.88
C TRP A 60 18.13 13.93 -16.85
N TRP A 61 18.73 12.74 -16.88
CA TRP A 61 18.00 11.48 -16.79
C TRP A 61 17.31 11.31 -15.43
N THR A 62 17.95 11.73 -14.33
CA THR A 62 17.35 11.76 -12.99
C THR A 62 16.12 12.65 -12.98
N ILE A 63 16.21 13.88 -13.48
CA ILE A 63 15.07 14.81 -13.55
C ILE A 63 13.90 14.17 -14.33
N ILE A 64 14.16 13.63 -15.53
CA ILE A 64 13.14 12.99 -16.37
C ILE A 64 12.48 11.81 -15.65
N SER A 65 13.28 10.94 -15.03
CA SER A 65 12.76 9.75 -14.32
C SER A 65 11.91 10.10 -13.10
N VAL A 66 12.30 11.14 -12.35
CA VAL A 66 11.54 11.62 -11.17
C VAL A 66 10.22 12.25 -11.62
N SER A 67 10.24 13.10 -12.66
CA SER A 67 9.00 13.67 -13.21
C SER A 67 8.06 12.59 -13.76
N ALA A 68 8.59 11.58 -14.45
CA ALA A 68 7.80 10.45 -14.93
C ALA A 68 7.17 9.65 -13.77
N LEU A 69 7.90 9.45 -12.67
CA LEU A 69 7.39 8.78 -11.47
C LEU A 69 6.20 9.54 -10.84
N LEU A 70 6.29 10.87 -10.77
CA LEU A 70 5.19 11.71 -10.26
C LEU A 70 3.96 11.62 -11.15
N ILE A 71 4.14 11.66 -12.48
CA ILE A 71 3.03 11.54 -13.44
C ILE A 71 2.34 10.18 -13.28
N ILE A 72 3.09 9.07 -13.20
CA ILE A 72 2.49 7.75 -13.06
C ILE A 72 1.78 7.59 -11.71
N MET A 73 2.25 8.22 -10.64
CA MET A 73 1.55 8.25 -9.35
C MET A 73 0.19 8.95 -9.44
N ILE A 74 0.11 10.08 -10.17
CA ILE A 74 -1.15 10.79 -10.41
C ILE A 74 -2.10 9.90 -11.23
N VAL A 75 -1.59 9.24 -12.27
CA VAL A 75 -2.37 8.30 -13.09
C VAL A 75 -2.90 7.15 -12.23
N MET A 76 -2.09 6.57 -11.33
CA MET A 76 -2.53 5.53 -10.41
C MET A 76 -3.64 6.00 -9.47
N THR A 77 -3.52 7.21 -8.92
CA THR A 77 -4.56 7.81 -8.09
C THR A 77 -5.87 7.99 -8.86
N TYR A 78 -5.79 8.40 -10.12
CA TYR A 78 -6.96 8.49 -10.99
C TYR A 78 -7.58 7.12 -11.30
N MET A 79 -6.74 6.10 -11.51
CA MET A 79 -7.21 4.72 -11.74
C MET A 79 -8.00 4.17 -10.57
N VAL A 80 -7.58 4.43 -9.32
CA VAL A 80 -8.34 4.04 -8.12
C VAL A 80 -9.73 4.68 -8.12
N LYS A 81 -9.82 5.99 -8.36
CA LYS A 81 -11.13 6.68 -8.46
C LYS A 81 -12.00 6.12 -9.59
N ARG A 82 -11.37 5.75 -10.71
CA ARG A 82 -12.08 5.16 -11.85
C ARG A 82 -12.57 3.74 -11.55
N PHE A 83 -11.81 2.96 -10.78
CA PHE A 83 -12.23 1.66 -10.28
C PHE A 83 -13.51 1.79 -9.45
N ASP A 84 -13.55 2.72 -8.50
CA ASP A 84 -14.71 2.97 -7.65
C ASP A 84 -15.98 3.29 -8.46
N LEU A 85 -15.83 4.12 -9.50
CA LEU A 85 -16.92 4.47 -10.42
C LEU A 85 -17.44 3.26 -11.19
N GLU A 86 -16.53 2.45 -11.74
CA GLU A 86 -16.92 1.25 -12.47
C GLU A 86 -17.53 0.20 -11.52
N ALA A 87 -17.06 0.09 -10.27
CA ALA A 87 -17.61 -0.84 -9.28
C ALA A 87 -19.06 -0.50 -8.96
N ALA A 88 -19.34 0.77 -8.69
CA ALA A 88 -20.70 1.26 -8.49
C ALA A 88 -21.60 1.01 -9.72
N LYS A 89 -21.08 1.21 -10.94
CA LYS A 89 -21.84 0.91 -12.18
C LYS A 89 -22.17 -0.57 -12.30
N VAL A 90 -21.24 -1.47 -11.98
CA VAL A 90 -21.46 -2.92 -12.03
C VAL A 90 -22.53 -3.33 -11.02
N LEU A 91 -22.44 -2.83 -9.78
CA LEU A 91 -23.44 -3.07 -8.75
C LEU A 91 -24.83 -2.60 -9.15
N ASN A 92 -24.94 -1.39 -9.70
CA ASN A 92 -26.20 -0.84 -10.17
C ASN A 92 -26.79 -1.63 -11.34
N ARG A 93 -25.96 -2.08 -12.30
CA ARG A 93 -26.42 -2.85 -13.46
C ARG A 93 -26.82 -4.29 -13.15
N ARG A 94 -26.14 -4.96 -12.21
CA ARG A 94 -26.34 -6.40 -11.95
C ARG A 94 -27.26 -6.69 -10.78
N TYR A 95 -27.27 -5.82 -9.77
CA TYR A 95 -28.05 -6.01 -8.54
C TYR A 95 -29.12 -4.94 -8.36
N SER A 96 -29.30 -4.03 -9.33
CA SER A 96 -30.27 -2.93 -9.28
C SER A 96 -30.12 -2.03 -8.05
N LEU A 97 -28.92 -1.99 -7.46
CA LEU A 97 -28.60 -1.19 -6.28
C LEU A 97 -28.08 0.18 -6.72
N ARG A 98 -28.83 1.25 -6.41
CA ARG A 98 -28.40 2.63 -6.66
C ARG A 98 -27.24 2.98 -5.72
N CYS A 99 -26.01 2.71 -6.18
CA CYS A 99 -24.78 2.90 -5.39
C CYS A 99 -24.08 4.21 -5.70
N ASP A 100 -23.66 4.93 -4.66
CA ASP A 100 -22.67 6.00 -4.80
C ASP A 100 -21.26 5.41 -4.96
N PRO A 101 -20.39 6.02 -5.78
CA PRO A 101 -19.01 5.56 -5.98
C PRO A 101 -18.16 5.53 -4.71
N LYS A 102 -18.47 6.32 -3.69
CA LYS A 102 -17.71 6.28 -2.42
C LYS A 102 -18.20 5.19 -1.46
N LYS A 103 -19.38 4.60 -1.72
CA LYS A 103 -20.08 3.66 -0.84
C LYS A 103 -20.29 2.28 -1.50
N TRP A 104 -19.67 2.02 -2.65
CA TRP A 104 -19.84 0.74 -3.34
C TRP A 104 -19.41 -0.44 -2.47
N GLY A 105 -18.38 -0.28 -1.64
CA GLY A 105 -17.85 -1.34 -0.78
C GLY A 105 -18.86 -1.82 0.26
N SER A 106 -19.60 -0.91 0.91
CA SER A 106 -20.63 -1.28 1.89
C SER A 106 -21.82 -1.97 1.23
N LEU A 107 -22.28 -1.46 0.10
CA LEU A 107 -23.42 -2.05 -0.63
C LEU A 107 -23.08 -3.42 -1.20
N ALA A 108 -21.84 -3.60 -1.66
CA ALA A 108 -21.36 -4.91 -2.08
C ALA A 108 -21.21 -5.87 -0.90
N MET A 109 -20.87 -5.38 0.31
CA MET A 109 -20.90 -6.17 1.54
C MET A 109 -22.31 -6.66 1.87
N ASP A 110 -23.34 -5.82 1.69
CA ASP A 110 -24.73 -6.23 1.91
C ASP A 110 -25.16 -7.37 0.98
N VAL A 111 -24.75 -7.30 -0.30
CA VAL A 111 -24.96 -8.40 -1.26
C VAL A 111 -24.25 -9.68 -0.82
N GLN A 112 -23.02 -9.57 -0.29
CA GLN A 112 -22.28 -10.72 0.23
C GLN A 112 -22.98 -11.35 1.44
N VAL A 113 -23.41 -10.53 2.38
CA VAL A 113 -24.16 -10.95 3.57
C VAL A 113 -25.42 -11.67 3.15
N HIS A 114 -26.17 -11.14 2.18
CA HIS A 114 -27.38 -11.76 1.68
C HIS A 114 -27.13 -13.14 1.07
N LEU A 115 -26.20 -13.26 0.10
CA LEU A 115 -25.87 -14.52 -0.57
C LEU A 115 -25.35 -15.59 0.41
N ILE A 116 -24.54 -15.19 1.38
CA ILE A 116 -24.00 -16.11 2.40
C ILE A 116 -25.06 -16.51 3.41
N THR A 117 -25.97 -15.60 3.77
CA THR A 117 -27.10 -15.90 4.65
C THR A 117 -28.02 -16.93 4.01
N GLU A 118 -28.39 -16.76 2.73
CA GLU A 118 -29.19 -17.73 1.99
C GLU A 118 -28.55 -19.11 2.00
N TYR A 119 -27.27 -19.21 1.65
CA TYR A 119 -26.55 -20.48 1.67
C TYR A 119 -26.51 -21.13 3.07
N ILE A 120 -26.31 -20.34 4.12
CA ILE A 120 -26.25 -20.83 5.51
C ILE A 120 -27.63 -21.34 5.96
N ILE A 121 -28.71 -20.67 5.57
CA ILE A 121 -30.09 -21.10 5.86
C ILE A 121 -30.40 -22.41 5.13
N GLU A 122 -30.11 -22.48 3.83
CA GLU A 122 -30.34 -23.66 2.99
C GLU A 122 -29.59 -24.90 3.51
N ASN A 123 -28.41 -24.71 4.10
CA ASN A 123 -27.59 -25.79 4.64
C ASN A 123 -27.82 -26.04 6.14
N GLY A 124 -28.82 -25.40 6.78
CA GLY A 124 -29.15 -25.63 8.20
C GLY A 124 -28.06 -25.16 9.18
N LEU A 125 -27.24 -24.19 8.78
CA LEU A 125 -26.12 -23.63 9.53
C LEU A 125 -26.48 -22.33 10.27
N TYR A 126 -27.72 -21.84 10.12
CA TYR A 126 -28.22 -20.57 10.67
C TYR A 126 -28.49 -20.61 12.18
N SER A 127 -27.62 -21.23 12.97
CA SER A 127 -27.68 -21.18 14.44
C SER A 127 -26.46 -20.46 14.99
N LYS A 128 -26.68 -19.59 15.98
CA LYS A 128 -25.64 -18.75 16.59
C LYS A 128 -24.36 -19.53 16.92
N TRP A 129 -24.51 -20.64 17.65
CA TRP A 129 -23.37 -21.49 18.04
C TRP A 129 -22.61 -22.12 16.85
N LYS A 130 -23.29 -22.44 15.73
CA LYS A 130 -22.64 -23.01 14.53
C LYS A 130 -21.83 -21.94 13.81
N LEU A 131 -22.36 -20.72 13.74
CA LEU A 131 -21.68 -19.57 13.15
C LEU A 131 -20.45 -19.17 13.96
N GLU A 132 -20.57 -19.09 15.28
CA GLU A 132 -19.45 -18.82 16.19
C GLU A 132 -18.32 -19.83 15.99
N LYS A 133 -18.66 -21.12 15.98
CA LYS A 133 -17.71 -22.20 15.73
C LYS A 133 -17.04 -22.10 14.36
N LEU A 134 -17.80 -21.78 13.30
CA LEU A 134 -17.25 -21.57 11.96
C LEU A 134 -16.27 -20.39 11.90
N VAL A 135 -16.61 -19.27 12.56
CA VAL A 135 -15.72 -18.09 12.65
C VAL A 135 -14.42 -18.44 13.37
N GLU A 136 -14.50 -19.17 14.48
CA GLU A 136 -13.34 -19.58 15.26
C GLU A 136 -12.41 -20.52 14.46
N GLU A 137 -12.98 -21.52 13.80
CA GLU A 137 -12.23 -22.43 12.92
C GLU A 137 -11.53 -21.67 11.77
N LEU A 138 -12.20 -20.70 11.16
CA LEU A 138 -11.63 -19.87 10.10
C LEU A 138 -10.52 -18.94 10.63
N LYS A 139 -10.67 -18.36 11.84
CA LYS A 139 -9.65 -17.54 12.49
C LYS A 139 -8.39 -18.34 12.83
N ASN A 140 -8.56 -19.54 13.37
CA ASN A 140 -7.45 -20.43 13.72
C ASN A 140 -6.65 -20.85 12.48
N ASP A 141 -7.32 -21.15 11.37
CA ASP A 141 -6.65 -21.46 10.11
C ASP A 141 -5.92 -20.24 9.52
N ASN A 142 -6.51 -19.06 9.64
CA ASN A 142 -5.89 -17.82 9.16
C ASN A 142 -4.65 -17.43 9.96
N ASN A 143 -4.66 -17.64 11.28
CA ASN A 143 -3.52 -17.35 12.15
C ASN A 143 -2.31 -18.25 11.86
N LYS A 144 -2.52 -19.49 11.41
CA LYS A 144 -1.45 -20.42 11.00
C LYS A 144 -0.72 -19.99 9.72
N GLY A 145 -1.31 -19.12 8.90
CA GLY A 145 -0.76 -18.68 7.62
C GLY A 145 -0.24 -17.23 7.58
N LYS A 146 -0.23 -16.53 8.72
CA LYS A 146 0.23 -15.13 8.76
C LYS A 146 1.75 -15.06 8.71
N ILE A 147 2.26 -14.43 7.66
CA ILE A 147 3.62 -13.87 7.63
C ILE A 147 3.63 -12.68 8.62
N PRO A 148 4.65 -12.53 9.47
CA PRO A 148 4.73 -11.43 10.42
C PRO A 148 4.54 -10.07 9.73
N PRO A 149 3.89 -9.10 10.38
CA PRO A 149 3.67 -7.77 9.81
C PRO A 149 5.00 -7.16 9.38
N LEU A 150 5.11 -6.89 8.07
CA LEU A 150 6.34 -6.40 7.45
C LEU A 150 6.65 -4.97 7.91
N VAL A 151 7.68 -4.83 8.75
CA VAL A 151 8.90 -3.99 8.62
C VAL A 151 8.78 -2.49 8.23
N ALA A 152 7.60 -1.93 7.96
CA ALA A 152 7.49 -0.61 7.32
C ALA A 152 7.94 0.58 8.20
N PRO A 153 7.61 0.67 9.50
CA PRO A 153 8.14 1.74 10.35
C PRO A 153 9.62 1.57 10.67
N SER A 154 10.07 0.33 10.87
CA SER A 154 11.46 0.03 11.21
C SER A 154 12.41 0.29 10.04
N LEU A 155 11.97 0.12 8.79
CA LEU A 155 12.72 0.53 7.59
C LEU A 155 12.95 2.05 7.55
N ILE A 156 11.93 2.85 7.84
CA ILE A 156 12.07 4.32 7.91
C ILE A 156 13.13 4.68 8.95
N ILE A 157 13.00 4.11 10.14
CA ILE A 157 13.92 4.36 11.27
C ILE A 157 15.34 3.92 10.93
N ALA A 158 15.51 2.74 10.32
CA ALA A 158 16.81 2.18 9.95
C ALA A 158 17.56 3.02 8.90
N PHE A 159 16.85 3.66 7.98
CA PHE A 159 17.47 4.54 6.98
C PHE A 159 17.63 5.99 7.47
N LEU A 160 16.72 6.49 8.30
CA LEU A 160 16.75 7.88 8.76
C LEU A 160 17.83 8.12 9.83
N ILE A 161 17.99 7.17 10.77
CA ILE A 161 18.91 7.33 11.91
C ILE A 161 20.37 7.52 11.43
N PRO A 162 20.97 6.65 10.60
CA PRO A 162 22.36 6.82 10.18
C PRO A 162 22.60 8.12 9.42
N ASN A 163 21.67 8.51 8.54
CA ASN A 163 21.77 9.76 7.77
C ASN A 163 21.66 11.00 8.66
N LEU A 164 20.75 10.99 9.63
CA LEU A 164 20.61 12.08 10.59
C LEU A 164 21.84 12.19 11.49
N THR A 165 22.38 11.07 11.97
CA THR A 165 23.61 11.05 12.77
C THR A 165 24.80 11.59 11.98
N GLN A 166 24.94 11.24 10.70
CA GLN A 166 26.03 11.71 9.85
C GLN A 166 25.94 13.24 9.62
N LEU A 167 24.74 13.76 9.39
CA LEU A 167 24.51 15.21 9.25
C LEU A 167 24.82 15.95 10.56
N LEU A 168 24.30 15.46 11.69
CA LEU A 168 24.49 16.08 13.01
C LEU A 168 25.96 16.11 13.42
N ASN A 169 26.69 15.01 13.23
CA ASN A 169 28.12 14.95 13.56
C ASN A 169 28.93 15.98 12.76
N ARG A 170 28.56 16.24 11.50
CA ARG A 170 29.28 17.20 10.66
C ARG A 170 28.94 18.65 11.03
N ILE A 171 27.66 18.95 11.27
CA ILE A 171 27.24 20.27 11.79
C ILE A 171 27.94 20.56 13.13
N TYR A 172 27.98 19.58 14.02
CA TYR A 172 28.64 19.72 15.33
C TYR A 172 30.15 19.96 15.20
N GLY A 173 30.83 19.20 14.32
CA GLY A 173 32.27 19.39 14.06
C GLY A 173 32.60 20.80 13.54
N ILE A 174 31.75 21.37 12.68
CA ILE A 174 31.92 22.74 12.17
C ILE A 174 31.71 23.79 13.26
N TYR A 175 30.65 23.65 14.08
CA TYR A 175 30.39 24.57 15.18
C TYR A 175 31.56 24.62 16.17
N TYR A 176 32.12 23.46 16.50
CA TYR A 176 33.27 23.37 17.40
C TYR A 176 34.55 23.92 16.76
N SER A 177 34.81 23.63 15.49
CA SER A 177 35.95 24.17 14.73
C SER A 177 35.92 25.71 14.63
N ASN A 178 34.75 26.30 14.39
CA ASN A 178 34.59 27.75 14.30
C ASN A 178 34.77 28.44 15.66
N ASN A 179 34.34 27.81 16.76
CA ASN A 179 34.53 28.36 18.09
C ASN A 179 35.98 28.24 18.59
N SER A 180 36.69 27.16 18.22
CA SER A 180 38.10 26.96 18.59
C SER A 180 39.10 27.74 17.71
N ALA A 181 38.71 28.16 16.51
CA ALA A 181 39.53 29.04 15.64
C ALA A 181 39.60 30.51 16.12
N SER A 182 38.79 30.93 17.10
CA SER A 182 38.80 32.28 17.65
C SER A 182 40.03 32.63 18.52
N THR A 183 40.96 31.69 18.74
CA THR A 183 42.21 31.93 19.49
C THR A 183 43.49 31.85 18.65
N VAL A 184 43.43 31.49 17.36
CA VAL A 184 44.62 31.47 16.49
C VAL A 184 44.23 31.97 15.08
N ALA A 185 43.91 33.25 14.99
CA ALA A 185 43.69 33.90 13.70
C ALA A 185 44.93 34.72 13.31
N SER A 186 45.84 34.11 12.54
CA SER A 186 46.55 34.87 11.52
C SER A 186 47.28 33.97 10.53
N ILE A 187 47.00 34.20 9.24
CA ILE A 187 47.77 33.77 8.07
C ILE A 187 47.48 32.34 7.57
N LYS A 188 46.24 32.10 7.16
CA LYS A 188 45.84 31.34 5.94
C LYS A 188 44.32 31.31 5.90
N ASP A 189 43.73 30.99 4.75
CA ASP A 189 42.31 30.58 4.63
C ASP A 189 41.24 31.65 4.35
N VAL A 190 41.50 32.54 3.38
CA VAL A 190 40.41 33.09 2.53
C VAL A 190 39.92 32.05 1.50
N SER A 191 40.71 30.98 1.28
CA SER A 191 40.38 29.87 0.39
C SER A 191 39.62 28.72 1.05
N ALA A 192 39.66 28.57 2.39
CA ALA A 192 39.05 27.43 3.09
C ALA A 192 37.58 27.67 3.49
N THR A 193 37.14 28.93 3.58
CA THR A 193 35.75 29.31 3.87
C THR A 193 34.81 29.05 2.68
N THR A 194 35.32 29.15 1.45
CA THR A 194 34.55 28.80 0.24
C THR A 194 34.45 27.30 0.03
N THR A 195 35.49 26.53 0.36
CA THR A 195 35.48 25.06 0.25
C THR A 195 34.57 24.42 1.30
N THR A 196 34.59 24.91 2.54
CA THR A 196 33.71 24.40 3.62
C THR A 196 32.23 24.68 3.37
N SER A 197 31.86 25.86 2.84
CA SER A 197 30.47 26.17 2.48
C SER A 197 29.96 25.36 1.27
N ILE A 198 30.82 25.12 0.28
CA ILE A 198 30.50 24.24 -0.87
C ILE A 198 30.30 22.80 -0.42
N ASP A 199 31.11 22.28 0.51
CA ASP A 199 30.98 20.89 0.99
C ASP A 199 29.75 20.67 1.88
N ILE A 200 29.37 21.64 2.71
CA ILE A 200 28.13 21.56 3.52
C ILE A 200 26.90 21.56 2.62
N SER A 201 26.88 22.39 1.57
CA SER A 201 25.77 22.42 0.62
C SER A 201 25.59 21.09 -0.13
N LYS A 202 26.70 20.40 -0.41
CA LYS A 202 26.68 19.05 -0.99
C LYS A 202 26.13 18.03 -0.01
N ASP A 203 26.54 18.07 1.25
CA ASP A 203 26.05 17.12 2.27
C ASP A 203 24.57 17.33 2.62
N ILE A 204 24.12 18.58 2.72
CA ILE A 204 22.70 18.91 2.87
C ILE A 204 21.94 18.42 1.63
N GLY A 205 22.50 18.62 0.44
CA GLY A 205 21.96 18.08 -0.81
C GLY A 205 21.80 16.56 -0.75
N VAL A 206 22.85 15.83 -0.34
CA VAL A 206 22.83 14.37 -0.18
C VAL A 206 21.79 13.95 0.86
N PHE A 207 21.73 14.61 2.02
CA PHE A 207 20.74 14.31 3.07
C PHE A 207 19.29 14.51 2.59
N VAL A 208 18.98 15.66 1.98
CA VAL A 208 17.64 15.95 1.44
C VAL A 208 17.28 14.92 0.38
N THR A 209 18.23 14.59 -0.48
CA THR A 209 18.03 13.64 -1.57
C THR A 209 17.75 12.22 -1.05
N ILE A 210 18.54 11.73 -0.08
CA ILE A 210 18.32 10.43 0.54
C ILE A 210 17.00 10.42 1.31
N THR A 211 16.65 11.52 1.99
CA THR A 211 15.37 11.64 2.71
C THR A 211 14.19 11.56 1.74
N VAL A 212 14.24 12.30 0.63
CA VAL A 212 13.20 12.26 -0.40
C VAL A 212 13.13 10.87 -1.03
N ALA A 213 14.26 10.25 -1.36
CA ALA A 213 14.30 8.89 -1.90
C ALA A 213 13.71 7.87 -0.93
N THR A 214 14.00 7.99 0.37
CA THR A 214 13.48 7.12 1.43
C THR A 214 11.96 7.32 1.58
N VAL A 215 11.47 8.56 1.56
CA VAL A 215 10.03 8.86 1.59
C VAL A 215 9.33 8.29 0.36
N ILE A 216 9.89 8.45 -0.84
CA ILE A 216 9.36 7.87 -2.07
C ILE A 216 9.34 6.34 -1.97
N LEU A 217 10.41 5.72 -1.49
CA LEU A 217 10.51 4.28 -1.32
C LEU A 217 9.49 3.76 -0.31
N VAL A 218 9.31 4.44 0.82
CA VAL A 218 8.31 4.11 1.85
C VAL A 218 6.90 4.30 1.33
N TYR A 219 6.64 5.39 0.60
CA TYR A 219 5.34 5.63 -0.02
C TYR A 219 5.05 4.60 -1.12
N SER A 220 6.08 4.18 -1.86
CA SER A 220 6.00 3.12 -2.85
C SER A 220 5.79 1.77 -2.20
N ILE A 221 6.47 1.43 -1.10
CA ILE A 221 6.24 0.19 -0.34
C ILE A 221 4.86 0.21 0.33
N SER A 222 4.41 1.35 0.86
CA SER A 222 3.09 1.52 1.45
C SER A 222 1.99 1.41 0.38
N GLY A 223 2.21 2.04 -0.77
CA GLY A 223 1.39 1.91 -1.97
C GLY A 223 1.36 0.48 -2.47
N ILE A 224 2.51 -0.17 -2.61
CA ILE A 224 2.64 -1.58 -2.96
C ILE A 224 2.04 -2.47 -1.88
N ASN A 225 2.02 -2.11 -0.59
CA ASN A 225 1.39 -2.91 0.47
C ASN A 225 -0.13 -2.78 0.46
N ARG A 226 -0.66 -1.57 0.25
CA ARG A 226 -2.09 -1.33 0.00
C ARG A 226 -2.54 -2.03 -1.27
N MET A 227 -1.78 -1.83 -2.35
CA MET A 227 -1.97 -2.53 -3.60
C MET A 227 -1.65 -4.01 -3.44
N LYS A 228 -0.83 -4.49 -2.51
CA LYS A 228 -0.58 -5.93 -2.31
C LYS A 228 -1.84 -6.57 -1.79
N ASP A 229 -2.61 -5.90 -0.95
CA ASP A 229 -3.90 -6.45 -0.55
C ASP A 229 -4.87 -6.50 -1.74
N GLU A 230 -4.90 -5.48 -2.61
CA GLU A 230 -5.77 -5.43 -3.81
C GLU A 230 -5.28 -6.31 -5.00
N ILE A 231 -3.96 -6.38 -5.23
CA ILE A 231 -3.26 -7.15 -6.26
C ILE A 231 -3.17 -8.60 -5.84
N LYS A 232 -2.98 -8.92 -4.56
CA LYS A 232 -3.06 -10.31 -4.07
C LYS A 232 -4.47 -10.85 -4.26
N GLU A 233 -5.51 -10.01 -4.14
CA GLU A 233 -6.87 -10.35 -4.55
C GLU A 233 -7.04 -10.50 -6.08
N MET A 234 -6.29 -9.75 -6.90
CA MET A 234 -6.37 -9.82 -8.36
C MET A 234 -5.48 -10.90 -9.04
N PHE A 235 -4.32 -11.25 -8.47
CA PHE A 235 -3.26 -12.03 -9.14
C PHE A 235 -2.86 -13.30 -8.38
N THR A 236 -3.02 -13.36 -7.06
CA THR A 236 -2.55 -14.50 -6.28
C THR A 236 -3.68 -15.50 -6.10
N ASN A 237 -3.77 -16.44 -7.06
CA ASN A 237 -4.53 -17.70 -7.02
C ASN A 237 -5.95 -17.64 -6.46
N ARG A 238 -6.89 -18.22 -7.22
CA ARG A 238 -8.26 -18.51 -6.78
C ARG A 238 -8.29 -19.08 -5.35
N ASP A 239 -7.29 -19.82 -4.88
CA ASP A 239 -7.24 -20.46 -3.56
C ASP A 239 -6.79 -19.58 -2.37
N ALA A 240 -6.18 -18.41 -2.61
CA ALA A 240 -5.60 -17.57 -1.56
C ALA A 240 -6.42 -16.31 -1.22
N MET A 241 -7.70 -16.28 -1.64
CA MET A 241 -8.61 -15.23 -1.20
C MET A 241 -8.75 -15.26 0.32
N LYS A 242 -8.54 -14.10 0.97
CA LYS A 242 -8.49 -13.99 2.42
C LYS A 242 -9.79 -14.54 3.02
N ARG A 243 -9.67 -15.60 3.82
CA ARG A 243 -10.72 -16.09 4.72
C ARG A 243 -11.29 -14.98 5.61
N ASN A 244 -10.56 -13.87 5.79
CA ASN A 244 -11.02 -12.64 6.45
C ASN A 244 -12.31 -12.10 5.85
N GLY A 245 -12.47 -12.05 4.52
CA GLY A 245 -13.69 -11.53 3.91
C GLY A 245 -14.92 -12.35 4.31
N LEU A 246 -14.79 -13.68 4.34
CA LEU A 246 -15.84 -14.57 4.84
C LEU A 246 -16.05 -14.40 6.35
N ILE A 247 -14.98 -14.25 7.15
CA ILE A 247 -15.08 -13.99 8.60
C ILE A 247 -15.85 -12.69 8.86
N ASP A 248 -15.57 -11.62 8.12
CA ASP A 248 -16.23 -10.33 8.27
C ASP A 248 -17.72 -10.43 7.90
N VAL A 249 -18.04 -11.16 6.83
CA VAL A 249 -19.44 -11.44 6.44
C VAL A 249 -20.16 -12.26 7.53
N LEU A 250 -19.52 -13.31 8.06
CA LEU A 250 -20.09 -14.14 9.12
C LEU A 250 -20.29 -13.35 10.43
N ASN A 251 -19.36 -12.46 10.79
CA ASN A 251 -19.50 -11.58 11.95
C ASN A 251 -20.67 -10.61 11.78
N ASN A 252 -20.87 -10.05 10.58
CA ASN A 252 -22.03 -9.20 10.30
C ASN A 252 -23.36 -9.97 10.41
N ILE A 253 -23.42 -11.22 9.93
CA ILE A 253 -24.59 -12.08 10.09
C ILE A 253 -24.86 -12.36 11.57
N LEU A 254 -23.81 -12.66 12.33
CA LEU A 254 -23.90 -12.92 13.77
C LEU A 254 -24.36 -11.69 14.54
N TYR A 255 -23.89 -10.49 14.17
CA TYR A 255 -24.33 -9.23 14.73
C TYR A 255 -25.83 -9.01 14.50
N GLN A 256 -26.31 -9.22 13.26
CA GLN A 256 -27.74 -9.10 12.92
C GLN A 256 -28.62 -10.14 13.65
N LEU A 257 -28.07 -11.30 13.98
CA LEU A 257 -28.77 -12.34 14.77
C LEU A 257 -28.94 -11.93 16.25
N ASN A 258 -27.92 -11.31 16.85
CA ASN A 258 -27.99 -10.82 18.23
C ASN A 258 -28.96 -9.63 18.35
N ASP A 259 -28.93 -8.69 17.42
CA ASP A 259 -29.83 -7.53 17.42
C ASP A 259 -31.31 -7.97 17.34
N LYS A 260 -31.60 -9.04 16.58
CA LYS A 260 -32.94 -9.64 16.52
C LYS A 260 -33.33 -10.46 17.77
N SER A 261 -32.37 -10.96 18.54
CA SER A 261 -32.67 -11.69 19.79
C SER A 261 -33.00 -10.76 20.95
N ASP A 262 -32.47 -9.54 20.93
CA ASP A 262 -32.66 -8.55 22.01
C ASP A 262 -33.99 -7.77 21.88
N ILE A 263 -34.73 -7.97 20.78
CA ILE A 263 -36.05 -7.34 20.50
C ILE A 263 -37.22 -8.28 20.91
N LYS A 264 -36.95 -9.43 21.54
CA LYS A 264 -37.97 -10.35 22.07
C LYS A 264 -38.01 -10.32 23.59
#